data_AF-A0A7I4Y459-F1
#
_entry.id   AF-A0A7I4Y459-F1
#
_cell.length_a   1.000
_cell.length_b   1.000
_cell.length_c   1.000
_cell.angle_alpha   90.00
_cell.angle_beta   90.00
_cell.angle_gamma   90.00
#
_symmetry.space_group_name_H-M   'P 1'
#
loop_
_entity.id
_entity.type
_entity.pdbx_description
1 polymer ?
#
loop_
_entity_poly.entity_id
_entity_poly.type
_entity_poly.pdbx_seq_one_letter_code
_entity_poly.pdbx_strand_id
1 'polypeptide(L)'
;MDSPTTGLGSTAAYLDDIIVTGKTIEEHNSGLEAVFRVQDFGFRLRLENCSLLYTEIRYLGFIIDAEGRRPDPTRIEAIQEMPIPEDVSELRAFLGLVNFYGTFVRELHNLQATLDALIK
;
A
#
# COMPACT_ATOMS: atom_id res chain seq x y z
N MET A 1 -12.52 0.98 9.68
CA MET A 1 -11.56 1.29 8.61
C MET A 1 -10.61 0.12 8.59
N ASP A 2 -11.03 -0.94 7.93
CA ASP A 2 -10.33 -2.23 8.00
C ASP A 2 -9.10 -2.16 7.10
N SER A 3 -8.01 -2.67 7.65
CA SER A 3 -6.62 -2.50 7.22
C SER A 3 -6.42 -2.81 5.74
N PRO A 4 -5.65 -2.01 4.96
CA PRO A 4 -5.80 -1.95 3.50
C PRO A 4 -5.53 -3.26 2.74
N THR A 5 -5.01 -4.31 3.38
CA THR A 5 -4.82 -5.62 2.75
C THR A 5 -4.91 -6.81 3.73
N THR A 6 -5.42 -6.65 4.96
CA THR A 6 -5.49 -7.80 5.90
C THR A 6 -6.66 -8.71 5.50
N GLY A 7 -6.37 -9.81 4.79
CA GLY A 7 -7.38 -10.81 4.41
C GLY A 7 -7.95 -10.65 3.01
N LEU A 8 -7.21 -10.02 2.08
CA LEU A 8 -7.62 -10.02 0.68
C LEU A 8 -7.74 -11.47 0.20
N GLY A 9 -8.94 -11.82 -0.26
CA GLY A 9 -9.12 -12.96 -1.14
C GLY A 9 -8.26 -12.79 -2.40
N SER A 10 -8.47 -13.62 -3.42
CA SER A 10 -7.60 -13.62 -4.60
C SER A 10 -7.51 -12.28 -5.36
N THR A 11 -8.35 -11.28 -5.06
CA THR A 11 -8.40 -9.98 -5.75
C THR A 11 -8.73 -8.81 -4.80
N ALA A 12 -8.19 -7.62 -5.10
CA ALA A 12 -8.56 -6.36 -4.45
C ALA A 12 -8.48 -5.20 -5.43
N ALA A 13 -9.24 -4.13 -5.17
CA ALA A 13 -9.24 -2.92 -5.99
C ALA A 13 -9.09 -1.68 -5.11
N TYR A 14 -8.31 -0.70 -5.59
CA TYR A 14 -8.19 0.62 -4.99
C TYR A 14 -8.16 1.67 -6.11
N LEU A 15 -9.21 2.50 -6.17
CA LEU A 15 -9.42 3.45 -7.27
C LEU A 15 -9.35 2.74 -8.63
N ASP A 16 -8.37 3.10 -9.46
CA ASP A 16 -8.18 2.57 -10.81
C ASP A 16 -7.26 1.33 -10.85
N ASP A 17 -6.61 0.99 -9.74
CA ASP A 17 -5.69 -0.13 -9.67
C ASP A 17 -6.36 -1.39 -9.10
N ILE A 18 -6.10 -2.53 -9.73
CA ILE A 18 -6.56 -3.85 -9.29
C ILE A 18 -5.33 -4.71 -9.04
N ILE A 19 -5.29 -5.34 -7.87
CA ILE A 19 -4.27 -6.31 -7.47
C ILE A 19 -4.89 -7.70 -7.43
N VAL A 20 -4.19 -8.67 -8.01
CA VAL A 20 -4.57 -10.08 -8.02
C VAL A 20 -3.46 -10.86 -7.31
N THR A 21 -3.83 -11.69 -6.34
CA THR A 21 -2.90 -12.50 -5.55
C THR A 21 -3.42 -13.93 -5.45
N GLY A 22 -2.53 -14.91 -5.34
CA GLY A 22 -2.91 -16.31 -5.11
C GLY A 22 -1.78 -17.06 -4.42
N LYS A 23 -2.11 -18.10 -3.65
CA LYS A 23 -1.10 -18.96 -3.03
C LYS A 23 -0.51 -19.93 -4.05
N THR A 24 -1.28 -20.25 -5.08
CA THR A 24 -0.85 -21.06 -6.23
C THR A 24 -1.12 -20.32 -7.54
N ILE A 25 -0.50 -20.79 -8.62
CA ILE A 25 -0.71 -20.23 -9.95
C ILE A 25 -2.15 -20.43 -10.42
N GLU A 26 -2.80 -21.52 -10.02
CA GLU A 26 -4.21 -21.81 -10.33
C GLU A 26 -5.14 -20.82 -9.65
N GLU A 27 -4.95 -20.55 -8.35
CA GLU A 27 -5.72 -19.54 -7.62
C GLU A 27 -5.53 -18.15 -8.23
N HIS A 28 -4.29 -17.78 -8.54
CA HIS A 28 -3.96 -16.50 -9.17
C HIS A 28 -4.63 -16.36 -10.55
N ASN A 29 -4.52 -17.38 -11.40
CA ASN A 29 -5.10 -17.35 -12.75
C ASN A 29 -6.63 -17.30 -12.72
N SER A 30 -7.26 -17.99 -11.78
CA SER A 30 -8.72 -17.89 -11.58
C SER A 30 -9.14 -16.46 -11.19
N GLY A 31 -8.35 -15.78 -10.34
CA GLY A 31 -8.54 -14.36 -10.03
C GLY A 31 -8.36 -13.47 -11.26
N LEU A 32 -7.34 -13.74 -12.09
CA LEU A 32 -7.06 -12.96 -13.30
C LEU A 32 -8.19 -13.08 -14.33
N GLU A 33 -8.73 -14.29 -14.55
CA GLU A 33 -9.90 -14.51 -15.41
C GLU A 33 -11.11 -13.71 -14.95
N ALA A 34 -11.34 -13.64 -13.64
CA ALA A 34 -12.42 -12.83 -13.08
C ALA A 34 -12.21 -11.34 -13.34
N VAL A 35 -10.97 -10.85 -13.23
CA VAL A 35 -10.62 -9.45 -13.51
C VAL A 35 -10.76 -9.14 -15.00
N PHE A 36 -10.45 -10.05 -15.92
CA PHE A 36 -10.63 -9.79 -17.34
C PHE A 36 -12.09 -9.57 -17.76
N ARG A 37 -13.07 -10.04 -16.97
CA ARG A 37 -14.50 -9.76 -17.18
C ARG A 37 -14.90 -8.31 -16.95
N VAL A 38 -14.02 -7.43 -16.43
CA VAL A 38 -14.33 -5.99 -16.32
C VAL A 38 -14.63 -5.35 -17.69
N GLN A 39 -14.14 -5.96 -18.78
CA GLN A 39 -14.45 -5.56 -20.15
C GLN A 39 -15.94 -5.65 -20.48
N ASP A 40 -16.65 -6.61 -19.88
CA ASP A 40 -18.10 -6.80 -20.07
C ASP A 40 -18.91 -5.64 -19.46
N PHE A 41 -18.31 -4.92 -18.51
CA PHE A 41 -18.91 -3.76 -17.83
C PHE A 41 -18.45 -2.42 -18.43
N GLY A 42 -17.74 -2.45 -19.56
CA GLY A 42 -17.29 -1.24 -20.27
C GLY A 42 -15.96 -0.66 -19.77
N PHE A 43 -15.27 -1.33 -18.85
CA PHE A 43 -13.91 -0.94 -18.46
C PHE A 43 -12.88 -1.45 -19.48
N ARG A 44 -11.77 -0.74 -19.63
CA ARG A 44 -10.66 -1.16 -20.50
C ARG A 44 -9.40 -1.32 -19.69
N LEU A 45 -8.83 -2.52 -19.76
CA LEU A 45 -7.50 -2.78 -19.22
C LEU A 45 -6.45 -2.34 -20.22
N ARG A 46 -5.49 -1.55 -19.74
CA ARG A 46 -4.33 -1.14 -20.51
C ARG A 46 -3.22 -2.16 -20.26
N LEU A 47 -3.11 -3.16 -21.12
CA LEU A 47 -2.18 -4.29 -20.95
C LEU A 47 -0.71 -3.86 -20.78
N GLU A 48 -0.30 -2.76 -21.43
CA GLU A 48 1.05 -2.16 -21.27
C GLU A 48 1.34 -1.69 -19.84
N ASN A 49 0.32 -1.42 -19.03
CA ASN A 49 0.44 -1.05 -17.62
C ASN A 49 0.20 -2.23 -16.67
N CYS A 50 -0.13 -3.41 -17.19
CA CYS A 50 -0.39 -4.58 -16.36
C CYS A 50 0.91 -5.32 -16.05
N SER A 51 1.25 -5.44 -14.77
CA SER A 51 2.31 -6.32 -14.29
C SER A 51 1.73 -7.67 -13.89
N LEU A 52 1.92 -8.70 -14.72
CA LEU A 52 1.33 -10.03 -14.53
C LEU A 52 2.37 -11.07 -14.11
N LEU A 53 1.96 -12.03 -13.27
CA LEU A 53 2.75 -13.21 -12.88
C LEU A 53 4.09 -12.90 -12.18
N TYR A 54 4.11 -11.83 -11.39
CA TYR A 54 5.25 -11.50 -10.53
C TYR A 54 5.09 -12.15 -9.16
N THR A 55 6.21 -12.58 -8.58
CA THR A 55 6.27 -13.09 -7.20
C THR A 55 6.36 -11.96 -6.17
N GLU A 56 6.77 -10.77 -6.61
CA GLU A 56 6.86 -9.55 -5.81
C GLU A 56 6.31 -8.38 -6.63
N ILE A 57 5.44 -7.56 -6.03
CA ILE A 57 4.92 -6.35 -6.66
C ILE A 57 4.97 -5.15 -5.73
N ARG A 58 5.08 -3.95 -6.31
CA ARG A 58 4.93 -2.68 -5.62
C ARG A 58 3.50 -2.17 -5.80
N TYR A 59 2.83 -1.90 -4.69
CA TYR A 59 1.43 -1.47 -4.67
C TYR A 59 1.18 -0.51 -3.51
N LEU A 60 0.67 0.68 -3.80
CA LEU A 60 0.31 1.71 -2.81
C LEU A 60 1.42 2.04 -1.77
N GLY A 61 2.67 2.08 -2.21
CA GLY A 61 3.81 2.36 -1.33
C GLY A 61 4.25 1.19 -0.45
N PHE A 62 3.78 -0.01 -0.76
CA PHE A 62 4.19 -1.27 -0.15
C PHE A 62 4.79 -2.21 -1.20
N ILE A 63 5.59 -3.14 -0.72
CA ILE A 63 6.00 -4.35 -1.44
C ILE A 63 5.15 -5.51 -0.91
N ILE A 64 4.63 -6.33 -1.83
CA ILE A 64 3.81 -7.50 -1.54
C ILE A 64 4.42 -8.72 -2.22
N ASP A 65 4.65 -9.77 -1.44
CA ASP A 65 5.20 -11.06 -1.88
C ASP A 65 4.73 -12.23 -0.99
N ALA A 66 5.40 -13.37 -1.08
CA ALA A 66 5.06 -14.58 -0.34
C ALA A 66 5.21 -14.42 1.18
N GLU A 67 6.11 -13.53 1.63
CA GLU A 67 6.34 -13.20 3.04
C GLU A 67 5.29 -12.25 3.60
N GLY A 68 4.49 -11.64 2.73
CA GLY A 68 3.37 -10.77 3.06
C GLY A 68 3.55 -9.36 2.51
N ARG A 69 3.21 -8.36 3.33
CA ARG A 69 3.29 -6.94 2.95
C ARG A 69 4.31 -6.22 3.81
N ARG A 70 5.18 -5.41 3.19
CA ARG A 70 6.14 -4.53 3.88
C ARG A 70 6.19 -3.13 3.24
N PRO A 71 6.60 -2.08 3.96
CA PRO A 71 6.81 -0.76 3.36
C PRO A 71 7.84 -0.81 2.23
N ASP A 72 7.62 -0.03 1.18
CA ASP A 72 8.60 0.15 0.12
C ASP A 72 9.84 0.89 0.68
N PRO A 73 11.06 0.30 0.61
CA PRO A 73 12.28 0.94 1.11
C PRO A 73 12.53 2.34 0.54
N THR A 74 12.16 2.58 -0.72
CA THR A 74 12.33 3.89 -1.37
C THR A 74 11.43 4.96 -0.77
N ARG A 75 10.24 4.57 -0.27
CA ARG A 75 9.33 5.47 0.45
C ARG A 75 9.82 5.73 1.86
N ILE A 76 10.41 4.72 2.50
CA ILE A 76 11.02 4.87 3.83
C ILE A 76 12.24 5.79 3.78
N GLU A 77 13.12 5.60 2.80
CA GLU A 77 14.29 6.45 2.58
C GLU A 77 13.87 7.91 2.36
N ALA A 78 12.88 8.15 1.49
CA ALA A 78 12.35 9.48 1.28
C ALA A 78 11.81 10.14 2.55
N ILE A 79 11.19 9.39 3.47
CA ILE A 79 10.73 9.91 4.78
C ILE A 79 11.92 10.23 5.69
N GLN A 80 12.96 9.38 5.68
CA GLN A 80 14.18 9.59 6.49
C GLN A 80 14.98 10.80 6.03
N GLU A 81 14.95 11.13 4.74
CA GLU A 81 15.62 12.29 4.14
C GLU A 81 14.81 13.58 4.21
N MET A 82 13.56 13.55 4.70
CA MET A 82 12.76 14.77 4.84
C MET A 82 13.46 15.78 5.77
N PRO A 83 13.41 17.08 5.46
CA PRO A 83 13.90 18.11 6.35
C PRO A 83 13.12 18.10 7.67
N ILE A 84 13.74 18.61 8.73
CA ILE A 84 13.08 18.78 10.02
C ILE A 84 11.93 19.79 9.83
N PRO A 85 10.68 19.45 10.20
CA PRO A 85 9.57 20.37 10.11
C PRO A 85 9.82 21.64 10.91
N GLU A 86 9.65 22.80 10.29
CA GLU A 86 9.85 24.11 10.91
C GLU A 86 8.53 24.74 11.39
N ASP A 87 7.40 24.24 10.89
CA ASP A 87 6.07 24.69 11.29
C ASP A 87 5.06 23.56 11.55
N VAL A 88 3.90 23.95 12.09
CA VAL A 88 2.81 23.01 12.45
C VAL A 88 2.22 22.30 11.23
N SER A 89 2.18 22.96 10.08
CA SER A 89 1.66 22.38 8.84
C SER A 89 2.59 21.28 8.32
N GLU A 90 3.89 21.55 8.30
CA GLU A 90 4.92 20.58 7.94
C GLU A 90 4.95 19.40 8.92
N LEU A 91 4.83 19.68 10.23
CA LEU A 91 4.81 18.64 11.24
C LEU A 91 3.57 17.73 11.08
N ARG A 92 2.39 18.30 10.76
CA ARG A 92 1.19 17.52 10.42
C ARG A 92 1.40 16.64 9.18
N ALA A 93 2.03 17.17 8.14
CA ALA A 93 2.31 16.43 6.92
C ALA A 93 3.26 15.25 7.19
N PHE A 94 4.35 15.50 7.93
CA PHE A 94 5.30 14.48 8.36
C PHE A 94 4.62 13.38 9.18
N LEU A 95 3.86 13.74 10.22
CA LEU A 95 3.15 12.74 11.03
C LEU A 95 2.11 11.97 10.22
N GLY A 96 1.45 12.60 9.24
CA GLY A 96 0.55 11.90 8.32
C GLY A 96 1.26 10.77 7.56
N LEU A 97 2.46 11.05 7.04
CA LEU A 97 3.29 10.06 6.34
C LEU A 97 3.77 8.93 7.27
N VAL A 98 4.23 9.27 8.48
CA VAL A 98 4.64 8.26 9.47
C VAL A 98 3.47 7.37 9.88
N ASN A 99 2.30 7.96 10.11
CA ASN A 99 1.09 7.23 10.49
C ASN A 99 0.60 6.28 9.37
N PHE A 100 0.81 6.63 8.09
CA PHE A 100 0.50 5.73 6.97
C PHE A 100 1.22 4.37 7.09
N TYR A 101 2.45 4.37 7.63
CA TYR A 101 3.24 3.16 7.88
C TYR A 101 3.14 2.64 9.32
N GLY A 102 2.26 3.22 10.15
CA GLY A 102 2.25 3.00 11.60
C GLY A 102 2.00 1.55 12.04
N THR A 103 1.34 0.73 11.22
CA THR A 103 1.15 -0.71 11.52
C THR A 103 2.46 -1.49 11.58
N PHE A 104 3.55 -0.97 11.01
CA PHE A 104 4.88 -1.57 11.00
C PHE A 104 5.80 -1.03 12.10
N VAL A 105 5.37 0.02 12.80
CA VAL A 105 6.15 0.66 13.86
C VAL A 105 5.53 0.33 15.20
N ARG A 106 6.19 -0.54 15.95
CA ARG A 106 5.75 -0.89 17.31
C ARG A 106 5.78 0.36 18.19
N GLU A 107 4.71 0.57 18.95
CA GLU A 107 4.57 1.69 19.90
C GLU A 107 4.64 3.09 19.25
N LEU A 108 4.27 3.23 17.96
CA LEU A 108 4.27 4.52 17.28
C LEU A 108 3.54 5.62 18.09
N HIS A 109 2.41 5.29 18.69
CA HIS A 109 1.64 6.22 19.53
C HIS A 109 2.46 6.84 20.68
N ASN A 110 3.35 6.06 21.30
CA ASN A 110 4.22 6.55 22.37
C ASN A 110 5.34 7.42 21.82
N LEU A 111 5.89 7.05 20.66
CA LEU A 111 6.97 7.80 20.00
C LEU A 111 6.49 9.18 19.50
N GLN A 112 5.26 9.25 18.98
CA GLN A 112 4.72 10.50 18.42
C GLN A 112 4.03 11.40 19.45
N ALA A 113 3.76 10.92 20.67
CA ALA A 113 3.00 11.68 21.68
C ALA A 113 3.58 13.08 21.97
N THR A 114 4.91 13.20 22.00
CA THR A 114 5.58 14.49 22.21
C THR A 114 5.41 15.43 21.02
N LEU A 115 5.38 14.90 19.80
CA LEU A 115 5.18 15.68 18.57
C LEU A 115 3.70 16.08 18.39
N ASP A 116 2.77 15.19 18.73
CA ASP A 116 1.32 15.46 18.72
C ASP A 116 0.96 16.66 19.62
N ALA A 117 1.69 16.86 20.72
CA ALA A 117 1.50 18.00 21.61
C ALA A 117 1.85 19.35 20.97
N LEU A 118 2.73 19.37 19.96
CA LEU A 118 3.17 20.57 19.24
C LEU A 118 2.17 21.02 18.15
N ILE A 119 1.18 20.18 17.85
CA ILE A 119 0.21 20.41 16.77
C ILE A 119 -1.12 20.99 17.28
N LYS A 120 -1.28 21.07 18.61
CA LYS A 120 -2.49 21.53 19.30
C LYS A 120 -2.63 23.04 19.33
#